data_AF-A0A932NCM6-F1
#
_entry.id   AF-A0A932NCM6-F1
#
_cell.length_a   1.000
_cell.length_b   1.000
_cell.length_c   1.000
_cell.angle_alpha   90.00
_cell.angle_beta   90.00
_cell.angle_gamma   90.00
#
_symmetry.space_group_name_H-M   'P 1'
#
loop_
_entity.id
_entity.type
_entity.pdbx_description
1 polymer ?
#
loop_
_entity_poly.entity_id
_entity_poly.type
_entity_poly.pdbx_seq_one_letter_code
_entity_poly.pdbx_strand_id
1 'polypeptide(L)'
;GRLWTMRQFAGFGTPEDTNQRFKYLMEHGQTGLSTAFDMPTLMGYDSDHERSKGEVGKEGVSVSSLADMEVLFDGIDLEKVTTSMTINCSASIIFAMYLVMAEKKGVSWQKLRGTNIQPRW
;
A
#
# COMPACT_ATOMS: atom_id res chain seq x y z
N GLY A 1 4.55 -27.96 10.72
CA GLY A 1 5.32 -26.72 10.47
C GLY A 1 4.48 -25.75 9.66
N ARG A 2 4.73 -24.45 9.75
CA ARG A 2 4.06 -23.42 8.93
C ARG A 2 4.98 -23.03 7.77
N LEU A 3 4.48 -23.05 6.54
CA LEU A 3 5.22 -22.57 5.37
C LEU A 3 5.47 -21.07 5.46
N TRP A 4 6.54 -20.58 4.83
CA TRP A 4 6.82 -19.16 4.73
C TRP A 4 5.71 -18.43 3.95
N THR A 5 5.51 -17.14 4.24
CA THR A 5 4.55 -16.33 3.49
C THR A 5 5.17 -15.93 2.17
N MET A 6 4.58 -16.35 1.04
CA MET A 6 4.94 -15.80 -0.25
C MET A 6 4.40 -14.38 -0.34
N ARG A 7 5.30 -13.41 -0.45
CA ARG A 7 5.00 -11.97 -0.50
C ARG A 7 5.85 -11.33 -1.58
N GLN A 8 5.27 -11.09 -2.75
CA GLN A 8 5.89 -10.32 -3.82
C GLN A 8 5.72 -8.82 -3.57
N PHE A 9 6.77 -8.10 -3.89
CA PHE A 9 6.83 -6.65 -3.93
C PHE A 9 6.19 -6.15 -5.23
N ALA A 10 5.17 -5.31 -5.11
CA ALA A 10 4.43 -4.80 -6.26
C ALA A 10 3.93 -3.37 -6.01
N GLY A 11 4.01 -2.57 -7.06
CA GLY A 11 3.53 -1.20 -7.13
C GLY A 11 4.05 -0.56 -8.40
N PHE A 12 3.18 0.05 -9.18
CA PHE A 12 3.51 0.88 -10.34
C PHE A 12 2.29 1.69 -10.75
N GLY A 13 2.52 2.84 -11.39
CA GLY A 13 1.47 3.64 -11.99
C GLY A 13 0.45 4.15 -10.98
N THR A 14 -0.81 4.05 -11.38
CA THR A 14 -1.96 4.51 -10.60
C THR A 14 -2.35 3.51 -9.51
N PRO A 15 -3.13 3.92 -8.49
CA PRO A 15 -3.74 3.00 -7.54
C PRO A 15 -4.51 1.85 -8.19
N GLU A 16 -5.21 2.11 -9.30
CA GLU A 16 -5.96 1.11 -10.07
C GLU A 16 -5.03 0.06 -10.69
N ASP A 17 -3.92 0.48 -11.31
CA ASP A 17 -2.94 -0.41 -11.93
C ASP A 17 -2.35 -1.39 -10.88
N THR A 18 -1.99 -0.85 -9.72
CA THR A 18 -1.44 -1.65 -8.63
C THR A 18 -2.51 -2.54 -7.97
N ASN A 19 -3.76 -2.08 -7.85
CA ASN A 19 -4.87 -2.89 -7.37
C ASN A 19 -5.12 -4.11 -8.26
N GLN A 20 -5.13 -3.92 -9.58
CA GLN A 20 -5.24 -5.02 -10.56
C GLN A 20 -4.09 -6.01 -10.38
N ARG A 21 -2.86 -5.51 -10.18
CA ARG A 21 -1.70 -6.36 -9.91
C ARG A 21 -1.86 -7.15 -8.60
N PHE A 22 -2.37 -6.54 -7.53
CA PHE A 22 -2.64 -7.24 -6.27
C PHE A 22 -3.65 -8.36 -6.44
N LYS A 23 -4.77 -8.11 -7.13
CA LYS A 23 -5.78 -9.13 -7.42
C LYS A 23 -5.20 -10.28 -8.24
N TYR A 24 -4.43 -9.98 -9.28
CA TYR A 24 -3.70 -10.99 -10.06
C TYR A 24 -2.79 -11.85 -9.18
N LEU A 25 -2.00 -11.23 -8.29
CA LEU A 25 -1.11 -11.97 -7.38
C LEU A 25 -1.88 -12.86 -6.40
N MET A 26 -3.01 -12.39 -5.88
CA MET A 26 -3.88 -13.16 -4.99
C MET A 26 -4.52 -14.35 -5.68
N GLU A 27 -4.97 -14.20 -6.93
CA GLU A 27 -5.48 -15.30 -7.76
C GLU A 27 -4.43 -16.39 -7.99
N HIS A 28 -3.15 -16.00 -8.00
CA HIS A 28 -2.00 -16.91 -8.14
C HIS A 28 -1.45 -17.41 -6.79
N GLY A 29 -2.25 -17.34 -5.72
CA GLY A 29 -1.96 -17.96 -4.43
C GLY A 29 -1.16 -17.10 -3.45
N GLN A 30 -0.94 -15.82 -3.75
CA GLN A 30 -0.25 -14.91 -2.85
C GLN A 30 -1.17 -14.46 -1.70
N THR A 31 -0.72 -14.67 -0.46
CA THR A 31 -1.49 -14.32 0.76
C THR A 31 -0.90 -13.13 1.53
N GLY A 32 0.25 -12.62 1.08
CA GLY A 32 0.86 -11.39 1.58
C GLY A 32 1.08 -10.39 0.47
N LEU A 33 0.55 -9.17 0.59
CA LEU A 33 0.78 -8.07 -0.35
C LEU A 33 1.93 -7.20 0.16
N SER A 34 2.87 -6.80 -0.69
CA SER A 34 3.89 -5.80 -0.34
C SER A 34 3.87 -4.65 -1.32
N THR A 35 3.56 -3.46 -0.81
CA THR A 35 3.35 -2.25 -1.61
C THR A 35 4.66 -1.50 -1.81
N ALA A 36 4.98 -1.21 -3.08
CA ALA A 36 6.02 -0.27 -3.49
C ALA A 36 5.38 1.09 -3.79
N PHE A 37 5.90 2.18 -3.21
CA PHE A 37 5.40 3.53 -3.45
C PHE A 37 6.33 4.32 -4.36
N ASP A 38 5.79 5.28 -5.10
CA ASP A 38 6.59 6.17 -5.95
C ASP A 38 7.42 7.17 -5.12
N MET A 39 8.40 7.81 -5.77
CA MET A 39 9.30 8.76 -5.11
C MET A 39 8.57 9.95 -4.45
N PRO A 40 7.56 10.58 -5.08
CA PRO A 40 6.75 11.60 -4.42
C PRO A 40 6.15 11.12 -3.09
N THR A 41 5.48 9.97 -3.10
CA THR A 41 4.86 9.38 -1.90
C THR A 41 5.92 9.06 -0.85
N LEU A 42 7.05 8.46 -1.25
CA LEU A 42 8.18 8.14 -0.35
C LEU A 42 8.74 9.37 0.34
N MET A 43 8.82 10.49 -0.38
CA MET A 43 9.37 11.76 0.08
C MET A 43 8.35 12.69 0.73
N GLY A 44 7.06 12.31 0.74
CA GLY A 44 5.98 13.09 1.34
C GLY A 44 5.52 14.28 0.50
N TYR A 45 5.62 14.19 -0.82
CA TYR A 45 5.05 15.16 -1.75
C TYR A 45 3.78 14.63 -2.40
N ASP A 46 2.82 15.52 -2.62
CA ASP A 46 1.66 15.25 -3.48
C ASP A 46 2.10 15.12 -4.94
N SER A 47 1.29 14.43 -5.73
CA SER A 47 1.58 14.15 -7.14
C SER A 47 1.66 15.40 -8.03
N ASP A 48 1.01 16.51 -7.64
CA ASP A 48 1.02 17.80 -8.34
C ASP A 48 2.15 18.74 -7.89
N HIS A 49 2.89 18.38 -6.84
CA HIS A 49 4.01 19.16 -6.35
C HIS A 49 5.12 19.28 -7.41
N GLU A 50 5.78 20.43 -7.51
CA GLU A 50 6.77 20.68 -8.56
C GLU A 50 7.91 19.65 -8.58
N ARG A 51 8.33 19.17 -7.41
CA ARG A 51 9.36 18.13 -7.25
C ARG A 51 8.90 16.72 -7.64
N SER A 52 7.61 16.51 -7.85
CA SER A 52 7.03 15.22 -8.24
C SER A 52 7.03 15.02 -9.75
N LYS A 53 7.20 16.10 -10.53
CA LYS A 53 7.17 16.08 -12.00
C LYS A 53 8.15 15.05 -12.55
N GLY A 54 7.59 14.09 -13.28
CA GLY A 54 8.36 13.02 -13.91
C GLY A 54 8.65 11.83 -13.01
N GLU A 55 8.22 11.79 -11.75
CA GLU A 55 8.44 10.65 -10.84
C GLU A 55 7.14 9.96 -10.39
N VAL A 56 5.99 10.62 -10.62
CA VAL A 56 4.66 10.10 -10.29
C VAL A 56 4.43 8.73 -10.93
N GLY A 57 4.18 7.72 -10.11
CA GLY A 57 3.86 6.35 -10.56
C GLY A 57 4.98 5.58 -11.25
N LYS A 58 6.22 6.10 -11.29
CA LYS A 58 7.32 5.43 -12.04
C LYS A 58 7.91 4.24 -11.30
N GLU A 59 8.33 4.45 -10.06
CA GLU A 59 9.04 3.44 -9.26
C GLU A 59 8.11 2.63 -8.35
N GLY A 60 6.84 3.03 -8.26
CA GLY A 60 5.85 2.44 -7.38
C GLY A 60 4.46 3.03 -7.65
N VAL A 61 3.51 2.69 -6.79
CA VAL A 61 2.17 3.29 -6.85
C VAL A 61 2.20 4.73 -6.33
N SER A 62 1.47 5.63 -6.98
CA SER A 62 1.27 6.99 -6.49
C SER A 62 0.11 7.06 -5.49
N VAL A 63 0.34 7.63 -4.31
CA VAL A 63 -0.69 7.84 -3.27
C VAL A 63 -0.51 9.24 -2.68
N SER A 64 -1.46 10.14 -2.96
CA SER A 64 -1.47 11.50 -2.38
C SER A 64 -2.62 11.70 -1.39
N SER A 65 -3.59 10.78 -1.35
CA SER A 65 -4.81 10.94 -0.56
C SER A 65 -5.35 9.63 0.01
N LEU A 66 -6.33 9.74 0.92
CA LEU A 66 -7.10 8.59 1.39
C LEU A 66 -7.86 7.90 0.24
N ALA A 67 -8.35 8.66 -0.75
CA ALA A 67 -9.08 8.11 -1.88
C ALA A 67 -8.18 7.16 -2.70
N ASP A 68 -6.92 7.52 -2.91
CA ASP A 68 -5.94 6.66 -3.60
C ASP A 68 -5.70 5.36 -2.82
N MET A 69 -5.63 5.45 -1.49
CA MET A 69 -5.49 4.26 -0.62
C MET A 69 -6.73 3.36 -0.69
N GLU A 70 -7.93 3.94 -0.80
CA GLU A 70 -9.19 3.20 -0.96
C GLU A 70 -9.23 2.43 -2.27
N VAL A 71 -8.83 3.08 -3.37
CA VAL A 71 -8.72 2.47 -4.70
C VAL A 71 -7.67 1.37 -4.72
N LEU A 72 -6.49 1.63 -4.14
CA LEU A 72 -5.38 0.68 -4.09
C LEU A 72 -5.79 -0.67 -3.47
N PHE A 73 -6.65 -0.64 -2.44
CA PHE A 73 -7.15 -1.84 -1.76
C PHE A 73 -8.61 -2.18 -2.10
N ASP A 74 -9.17 -1.61 -3.17
CA ASP A 74 -10.56 -1.87 -3.56
C ASP A 74 -10.81 -3.35 -3.89
N GLY A 75 -11.90 -3.90 -3.37
CA GLY A 75 -12.26 -5.32 -3.50
C GLY A 75 -11.32 -6.32 -2.81
N ILE A 76 -10.35 -5.87 -1.99
CA ILE A 76 -9.44 -6.75 -1.25
C ILE A 76 -9.92 -6.92 0.19
N ASP A 77 -10.12 -8.16 0.62
CA ASP A 77 -10.47 -8.51 2.00
C ASP A 77 -9.22 -8.43 2.91
N LEU A 78 -9.09 -7.29 3.60
CA LEU A 78 -7.96 -6.99 4.49
C LEU A 78 -7.87 -7.93 5.70
N GLU A 79 -8.95 -8.59 6.11
CA GLU A 79 -8.89 -9.58 7.20
C GLU A 79 -8.19 -10.86 6.75
N LYS A 80 -8.24 -11.19 5.45
CA LYS A 80 -7.68 -12.43 4.90
C LYS A 80 -6.25 -12.29 4.38
N VAL A 81 -5.83 -11.08 4.01
CA VAL A 81 -4.46 -10.81 3.55
C VAL A 81 -3.59 -10.25 4.66
N THR A 82 -2.28 -10.34 4.46
CA THR A 82 -1.31 -9.59 5.27
C THR A 82 -0.69 -8.51 4.40
N THR A 83 -0.58 -7.27 4.88
CA THR A 83 -0.05 -6.16 4.08
C THR A 83 1.33 -5.73 4.58
N SER A 84 2.21 -5.36 3.67
CA SER A 84 3.53 -4.79 3.97
C SER A 84 3.68 -3.53 3.17
N MET A 85 4.15 -2.46 3.80
CA MET A 85 4.32 -1.16 3.14
C MET A 85 5.79 -0.74 3.24
N THR A 86 6.47 -0.63 2.10
CA THR A 86 7.87 -0.16 2.05
C THR A 86 7.87 1.36 1.98
N ILE A 87 7.71 1.99 3.14
CA ILE A 87 7.58 3.44 3.31
C ILE A 87 8.34 3.86 4.56
N ASN A 88 9.02 5.01 4.54
CA ASN A 88 9.84 5.49 5.66
C ASN A 88 9.42 6.91 6.11
N CYS A 89 9.88 7.95 5.41
CA CYS A 89 9.72 9.35 5.83
C CYS A 89 8.25 9.76 6.03
N SER A 90 7.37 9.33 5.14
CA SER A 90 5.92 9.57 5.18
C SER A 90 5.13 8.40 5.79
N ALA A 91 5.79 7.47 6.49
CA ALA A 91 5.15 6.25 7.00
C ALA A 91 3.98 6.50 7.94
N SER A 92 4.03 7.56 8.76
CA SER A 92 2.93 7.92 9.67
C SER A 92 1.65 8.31 8.92
N ILE A 93 1.78 9.07 7.83
CA ILE A 93 0.66 9.53 7.00
C ILE A 93 0.07 8.35 6.23
N ILE A 94 0.91 7.56 5.56
CA ILE A 94 0.48 6.37 4.82
C ILE A 94 -0.18 5.33 5.74
N PHE A 95 0.36 5.15 6.95
CA PHE A 95 -0.25 4.25 7.93
C PHE A 95 -1.61 4.76 8.42
N ALA A 96 -1.73 6.06 8.70
CA ALA A 96 -3.01 6.67 9.08
C ALA A 96 -4.06 6.47 7.96
N MET A 97 -3.70 6.71 6.70
CA MET A 97 -4.58 6.44 5.55
C MET A 97 -5.01 4.97 5.50
N TYR A 98 -4.07 4.04 5.70
CA TYR A 98 -4.37 2.60 5.72
C TYR A 98 -5.35 2.22 6.84
N LEU A 99 -5.16 2.75 8.05
CA LEU A 99 -6.05 2.50 9.19
C LEU A 99 -7.45 3.07 8.98
N VAL A 100 -7.55 4.31 8.48
CA VAL A 100 -8.84 4.97 8.20
C VAL A 100 -9.57 4.25 7.06
N MET A 101 -8.86 3.84 6.01
CA MET A 101 -9.43 3.04 4.93
C MET A 101 -9.98 1.70 5.45
N ALA A 102 -9.23 1.00 6.31
CA ALA A 102 -9.70 -0.23 6.94
C ALA A 102 -10.96 -0.01 7.79
N GLU A 103 -10.98 1.04 8.61
CA GLU A 103 -12.14 1.42 9.43
C GLU A 103 -13.37 1.70 8.56
N LYS A 104 -13.22 2.46 7.47
CA LYS A 104 -14.31 2.73 6.51
C LYS A 104 -14.84 1.45 5.84
N LYS A 105 -13.99 0.44 5.67
CA LYS A 105 -14.39 -0.91 5.18
C LYS A 105 -14.98 -1.81 6.27
N GLY A 106 -15.14 -1.31 7.50
CA GLY A 106 -15.65 -2.07 8.64
C GLY A 106 -14.65 -3.05 9.24
N VAL A 107 -13.36 -2.95 8.90
CA VAL A 107 -12.29 -3.81 9.42
C VAL A 107 -11.66 -3.13 10.64
N SER A 108 -11.82 -3.75 11.81
CA SER A 108 -11.22 -3.24 13.05
C SER A 108 -9.69 -3.31 12.98
N TRP A 109 -9.01 -2.31 13.54
CA TRP A 109 -7.55 -2.20 13.48
C TRP A 109 -6.85 -3.41 14.12
N GLN A 110 -7.46 -4.04 15.12
CA GLN A 110 -6.95 -5.23 15.79
C GLN A 110 -6.88 -6.47 14.87
N LYS A 111 -7.63 -6.47 13.78
CA LYS A 111 -7.62 -7.56 12.79
C LYS A 111 -6.62 -7.35 11.65
N LEU A 112 -6.07 -6.14 11.53
CA LEU A 112 -5.08 -5.84 10.51
C LEU A 112 -3.76 -6.53 10.83
N ARG A 113 -3.23 -7.25 9.84
CA ARG A 113 -1.98 -7.99 9.97
C ARG A 113 -1.00 -7.47 8.94
N GLY A 114 0.17 -7.05 9.38
CA GLY A 114 1.13 -6.48 8.45
C GLY A 114 2.41 -5.96 9.05
N THR A 115 3.17 -5.27 8.22
CA THR A 115 4.42 -4.61 8.60
C THR A 115 4.46 -3.24 7.94
N ASN A 116 4.85 -2.22 8.71
CA ASN A 116 5.21 -0.91 8.20
C ASN A 116 6.64 -0.62 8.63
N ILE A 117 7.47 -0.09 7.73
CA ILE A 117 8.87 0.23 8.02
C ILE A 117 8.91 1.60 8.71
N GLN A 118 8.42 1.66 9.95
CA GLN A 118 8.59 2.84 10.79
C GLN A 118 9.91 2.72 11.57
N PRO A 119 10.84 3.69 11.47
CA PRO A 119 11.95 3.74 12.41
C PRO A 119 11.38 3.86 13.83
N ARG A 120 11.75 2.93 14.71
CA ARG A 120 11.48 3.08 16.13
C ARG A 120 12.37 4.20 16.64
N TRP A 121 11.78 5.35 16.96
CA TRP A 121 12.43 6.38 17.75
C TRP A 121 12.30 6.04 19.24
#